data_AF-A0AAV9I8Y8-F1
#
_entry.id   AF-A0AAV9I8Y8-F1
#
_cell.length_a   1.000
_cell.length_b   1.000
_cell.length_c   1.000
_cell.angle_alpha   90.00
_cell.angle_beta   90.00
_cell.angle_gamma   90.00
#
_symmetry.space_group_name_H-M   'P 1'
#
loop_
_entity.id
_entity.type
_entity.pdbx_description
1 polymer ?
#
loop_
_entity_poly.entity_id
_entity_poly.type
_entity_poly.pdbx_seq_one_letter_code
_entity_poly.pdbx_strand_id
1 'polypeptide(L)'
;MSRGAFSVHSIEEQLARLSAQGVNEEEDDLINVPTRQIPRVSRHRGSLNRTNTSWSETRTPNLDETPEGMVHHSVPSSFRFSSTTSNAETERRQSTDNPSSVLDEIFRCFICFGRLENPRLCPCCGKMCCLSCIRRWLAQHNECPHCRSLLSFERLVSCRFVEEIAGELERFQFRPGADSHREMVCQKHELELKYFDVTCNLCICAECAMFTEEHRLHKFDKLDSVYAKRSERIRTESDGLKSRAENLRKIVDKFEVEIQKLNNVREQKMEELFDVFEQFKSSIDKQISVRMTSLVNKKNALEEEIYLLESMYQEVERQLSRTPKPLLISKAEELAAALGEVHRRPVEQFSVSPVEEADIPSEVVPPYTKGMLHIENYIGLVQTRSTQVILSEPVTMNGLVWRLKVYPVGNGDAKGTFISVFLELVSGSIEPAKYDYKVELLKPSVVADSSSSPSPICRVFTSVFEEGECWGYNRFCKIETILQGFLDERGGITFEFSIRPPTYYQLCMEQQRYIRKLEELMNSEKSEPKTFSTRVLGNDTAAQPEPETISEQQASTNDPLHTNVSSPLVE
;
A
#
# COMPACT_ATOMS: atom_id res chain seq x y z
N MET A 1 -48.57 -9.96 6.09
CA MET A 1 -48.32 -9.70 4.65
C MET A 1 -47.49 -8.43 4.62
N SER A 2 -46.23 -8.38 4.21
CA SER A 2 -45.45 -9.24 3.31
C SER A 2 -44.00 -9.28 3.77
N ARG A 3 -43.39 -10.46 3.67
CA ARG A 3 -41.96 -10.72 3.91
C ARG A 3 -41.17 -10.18 2.73
N GLY A 4 -40.09 -9.44 2.99
CA GLY A 4 -39.03 -9.14 2.04
C GLY A 4 -37.72 -9.68 2.60
N ALA A 5 -37.20 -10.74 1.98
CA ALA A 5 -35.99 -11.44 2.39
C ALA A 5 -34.75 -10.55 2.21
N PHE A 6 -33.91 -10.44 3.24
CA PHE A 6 -32.54 -9.96 3.09
C PHE A 6 -31.72 -11.06 2.43
N SER A 7 -31.34 -10.83 1.18
CA SER A 7 -30.47 -11.70 0.41
C SER A 7 -29.03 -11.62 0.94
N VAL A 8 -28.43 -12.78 1.22
CA VAL A 8 -27.03 -12.95 1.65
C VAL A 8 -26.03 -12.49 0.59
N HIS A 9 -26.49 -12.20 -0.64
CA HIS A 9 -25.67 -11.66 -1.73
C HIS A 9 -25.14 -10.22 -1.51
N SER A 10 -25.70 -9.45 -0.56
CA SER A 10 -25.32 -8.04 -0.39
C SER A 10 -24.00 -7.82 0.36
N ILE A 11 -23.47 -8.83 1.06
CA ILE A 11 -22.25 -8.70 1.87
C ILE A 11 -21.02 -9.15 1.05
N GLU A 12 -21.15 -10.19 0.23
CA GLU A 12 -20.08 -10.59 -0.70
C GLU A 12 -19.85 -9.53 -1.78
N GLU A 13 -20.91 -8.83 -2.22
CA GLU A 13 -20.80 -7.70 -3.15
C GLU A 13 -20.18 -6.44 -2.49
N GLN A 14 -20.26 -6.31 -1.17
CA GLN A 14 -19.62 -5.21 -0.42
C GLN A 14 -18.15 -5.49 -0.07
N LEU A 15 -17.77 -6.77 0.09
CA LEU A 15 -16.37 -7.18 0.25
C LEU A 15 -15.61 -7.17 -1.08
N ALA A 16 -16.27 -7.52 -2.19
CA ALA A 16 -15.68 -7.37 -3.54
C ALA A 16 -15.42 -5.91 -3.92
N ARG A 17 -16.24 -4.96 -3.45
CA ARG A 17 -16.09 -3.52 -3.74
C ARG A 17 -14.98 -2.83 -2.93
N LEU A 18 -14.61 -3.38 -1.77
CA LEU A 18 -13.44 -2.90 -1.01
C LEU A 18 -12.11 -3.36 -1.63
N SER A 19 -12.12 -4.42 -2.44
CA SER A 19 -10.98 -4.81 -3.27
C SER A 19 -10.90 -4.07 -4.61
N ALA A 20 -11.98 -3.44 -5.07
CA ALA A 20 -12.08 -2.81 -6.40
C ALA A 20 -11.91 -1.27 -6.43
N GLN A 21 -11.66 -0.60 -5.29
CA GLN A 21 -11.38 0.85 -5.27
C GLN A 21 -10.00 1.16 -4.68
N GLY A 22 -8.98 0.63 -5.35
CA GLY A 22 -7.70 1.32 -5.54
C GLY A 22 -7.61 1.97 -6.93
N VAL A 23 -8.72 2.08 -7.64
CA VAL A 23 -8.84 2.65 -8.98
C VAL A 23 -10.16 3.43 -9.03
N ASN A 24 -10.09 4.73 -9.28
CA ASN A 24 -11.18 5.48 -9.88
C ASN A 24 -10.53 6.43 -10.89
N GLU A 25 -10.67 6.05 -12.15
CA GLU A 25 -10.72 6.94 -13.30
C GLU A 25 -11.95 7.87 -13.15
N GLU A 26 -11.82 9.14 -13.53
CA GLU A 26 -12.94 9.94 -14.02
C GLU A 26 -12.76 10.03 -15.54
N GLU A 27 -13.66 9.36 -16.28
CA GLU A 27 -13.98 9.67 -17.67
C GLU A 27 -14.77 10.99 -17.73
N ASP A 28 -14.42 11.86 -18.67
CA ASP A 28 -15.38 12.70 -19.40
C ASP A 28 -14.83 12.94 -20.83
N ASP A 29 -15.47 12.24 -21.77
CA ASP A 29 -15.77 12.56 -23.17
C ASP A 29 -14.74 13.26 -24.11
N LEU A 30 -14.19 12.42 -25.00
CA LEU A 30 -14.28 12.51 -26.48
C LEU A 30 -13.76 13.77 -27.22
N ILE A 31 -12.51 13.69 -27.72
CA ILE A 31 -12.13 13.56 -29.17
C ILE A 31 -10.68 14.05 -29.45
N ASN A 32 -9.89 13.16 -30.08
CA ASN A 32 -8.64 13.31 -30.86
C ASN A 32 -7.27 13.67 -30.19
N VAL A 33 -6.42 12.63 -30.15
CA VAL A 33 -4.92 12.55 -30.15
C VAL A 33 -4.25 13.68 -30.97
N PRO A 34 -3.11 14.36 -30.57
CA PRO A 34 -1.81 13.77 -30.17
C PRO A 34 -0.94 14.49 -29.08
N THR A 35 -0.07 13.69 -28.43
CA THR A 35 1.29 13.93 -27.86
C THR A 35 1.76 15.36 -27.46
N ARG A 36 1.92 15.66 -26.15
CA ARG A 36 3.13 16.24 -25.48
C ARG A 36 2.92 16.81 -24.06
N GLN A 37 3.89 16.48 -23.19
CA GLN A 37 4.57 17.28 -22.12
C GLN A 37 3.79 17.83 -20.90
N ILE A 38 4.27 17.44 -19.70
CA ILE A 38 4.03 18.10 -18.40
C ILE A 38 5.40 18.45 -17.76
N PRO A 39 5.53 19.54 -16.96
CA PRO A 39 6.70 20.42 -16.97
C PRO A 39 7.78 20.13 -15.91
N ARG A 40 8.94 20.77 -16.13
CA ARG A 40 10.10 20.86 -15.22
C ARG A 40 9.75 21.56 -13.90
N VAL A 41 10.23 21.01 -12.79
CA VAL A 41 10.62 21.78 -11.60
C VAL A 41 12.02 21.35 -11.15
N SER A 42 12.86 22.35 -10.89
CA SER A 42 14.30 22.29 -10.65
C SER A 42 14.68 21.83 -9.23
N ARG A 43 15.79 21.09 -9.18
CA ARG A 43 16.62 20.69 -8.02
C ARG A 43 16.74 21.74 -6.91
N HIS A 44 16.88 21.27 -5.66
CA HIS A 44 17.95 21.70 -4.74
C HIS A 44 18.58 20.46 -4.08
N ARG A 45 19.92 20.40 -4.12
CA ARG A 45 20.80 19.35 -3.58
C ARG A 45 21.02 19.57 -2.07
N GLY A 46 20.89 18.51 -1.28
CA GLY A 46 21.49 18.40 0.05
C GLY A 46 22.55 17.29 0.04
N SER A 47 23.80 17.63 0.35
CA SER A 47 24.97 16.77 0.37
C SER A 47 25.05 16.01 1.69
N LEU A 48 25.24 14.68 1.66
CA LEU A 48 25.61 13.88 2.83
C LEU A 48 26.92 13.16 2.54
N ASN A 49 27.93 13.54 3.33
CA ASN A 49 29.29 13.01 3.33
C ASN A 49 29.34 11.58 3.87
N ARG A 50 30.19 10.78 3.24
CA ARG A 50 30.73 9.52 3.73
C ARG A 50 31.59 9.77 4.97
N THR A 51 31.48 8.90 5.98
CA THR A 51 32.57 8.69 6.95
C THR A 51 32.85 7.20 7.14
N ASN A 52 34.10 6.87 6.85
CA ASN A 52 34.85 5.65 7.17
C ASN A 52 34.81 5.34 8.68
N THR A 53 34.76 4.06 9.03
CA THR A 53 35.16 3.56 10.35
C THR A 53 36.38 2.65 10.20
N SER A 54 37.50 3.10 10.78
CA SER A 54 38.71 2.33 11.04
C SER A 54 38.80 2.08 12.53
N TRP A 55 39.06 0.83 12.90
CA TRP A 55 39.38 0.39 14.26
C TRP A 55 40.90 0.34 14.44
N SER A 56 41.41 0.84 15.57
CA SER A 56 42.70 0.45 16.19
C SER A 56 42.85 1.07 17.58
N GLU A 57 43.63 0.41 18.44
CA GLU A 57 43.62 0.44 19.91
C GLU A 57 44.65 1.39 20.59
N THR A 58 44.41 1.59 21.91
CA THR A 58 45.36 1.69 23.05
C THR A 58 46.03 3.02 23.53
N ARG A 59 45.81 3.27 24.85
CA ARG A 59 46.66 3.82 25.95
C ARG A 59 46.85 5.35 26.21
N THR A 60 46.10 5.84 27.24
CA THR A 60 46.45 6.64 28.48
C THR A 60 47.56 7.73 28.50
N PRO A 61 47.57 8.66 29.49
CA PRO A 61 46.49 9.42 30.17
C PRO A 61 46.79 10.96 30.33
N ASN A 62 45.85 11.67 30.98
CA ASN A 62 45.97 12.88 31.82
C ASN A 62 45.48 14.27 31.33
N LEU A 63 44.73 14.88 32.28
CA LEU A 63 44.51 16.29 32.62
C LEU A 63 43.28 17.03 32.06
N ASP A 64 42.39 17.32 33.02
CA ASP A 64 41.58 18.53 33.28
C ASP A 64 40.87 19.24 32.11
N GLU A 65 39.54 19.24 32.16
CA GLU A 65 38.70 20.43 32.39
C GLU A 65 37.23 20.13 31.98
N THR A 66 36.32 20.25 32.94
CA THR A 66 34.87 20.49 32.73
C THR A 66 34.63 21.99 32.47
N PRO A 67 33.45 22.49 32.00
CA PRO A 67 32.15 21.82 31.98
C PRO A 67 31.21 22.13 30.78
N GLU A 68 30.02 21.51 30.82
CA GLU A 68 28.71 21.99 30.34
C GLU A 68 28.28 21.84 28.85
N GLY A 69 27.13 21.17 28.66
CA GLY A 69 26.24 21.41 27.50
C GLY A 69 25.68 20.20 26.75
N MET A 70 25.09 19.20 27.41
CA MET A 70 24.32 18.13 26.74
C MET A 70 22.91 18.59 26.35
N VAL A 71 22.57 18.51 25.06
CA VAL A 71 21.17 18.45 24.57
C VAL A 71 21.07 17.27 23.61
N HIS A 72 20.47 16.17 24.08
CA HIS A 72 20.09 15.03 23.25
C HIS A 72 18.72 15.28 22.62
N HIS A 73 18.64 15.20 21.28
CA HIS A 73 17.39 14.98 20.57
C HIS A 73 17.20 13.48 20.35
N SER A 74 16.17 12.91 20.98
CA SER A 74 15.68 11.57 20.74
C SER A 74 14.41 11.64 19.88
N VAL A 75 14.36 10.74 18.89
CA VAL A 75 13.25 10.46 17.97
C VAL A 75 12.01 9.96 18.74
N PRO A 76 10.76 10.28 18.33
CA PRO A 76 9.59 9.56 18.81
C PRO A 76 9.19 8.43 17.86
N SER A 77 9.20 7.20 18.39
CA SER A 77 8.36 6.10 17.95
C SER A 77 7.06 6.08 18.77
N SER A 78 6.03 5.42 18.24
CA SER A 78 4.75 5.01 18.84
C SER A 78 3.62 6.06 18.93
N PHE A 79 2.64 5.90 18.04
CA PHE A 79 1.28 6.46 18.16
C PHE A 79 0.57 5.77 19.34
N ARG A 80 0.38 6.50 20.44
CA ARG A 80 -0.53 6.10 21.53
C ARG A 80 -1.93 6.63 21.24
N PHE A 81 -2.94 5.79 21.38
CA PHE A 81 -4.33 6.21 21.52
C PHE A 81 -4.44 6.96 22.86
N SER A 82 -4.59 8.29 22.81
CA SER A 82 -4.78 9.09 24.01
C SER A 82 -6.23 9.02 24.45
N SER A 83 -6.47 8.31 25.55
CA SER A 83 -7.63 8.49 26.41
C SER A 83 -7.58 9.90 27.00
N THR A 84 -8.44 10.80 26.53
CA THR A 84 -8.54 12.14 27.11
C THR A 84 -9.35 12.12 28.40
N THR A 85 -8.66 11.97 29.52
CA THR A 85 -9.05 12.61 30.78
C THR A 85 -8.57 14.06 30.74
N SER A 86 -9.46 15.01 30.45
CA SER A 86 -9.15 16.43 30.56
C SER A 86 -9.47 16.91 31.98
N ASN A 87 -8.43 17.09 32.80
CA ASN A 87 -8.49 18.01 33.93
C ASN A 87 -8.44 19.43 33.38
N ALA A 88 -9.55 20.16 33.49
CA ALA A 88 -9.57 21.62 33.46
C ALA A 88 -9.99 22.09 34.86
N GLU A 89 -9.00 22.44 35.68
CA GLU A 89 -9.22 23.19 36.91
C GLU A 89 -9.87 24.52 36.54
N THR A 90 -11.07 24.70 37.05
CA THR A 90 -11.95 25.83 36.77
C THR A 90 -11.60 26.97 37.74
N GLU A 91 -11.11 28.09 37.20
CA GLU A 91 -11.26 29.39 37.85
C GLU A 91 -12.75 29.64 38.08
N ARG A 92 -13.10 29.75 39.36
CA ARG A 92 -14.46 29.97 39.84
C ARG A 92 -14.91 31.40 39.48
N ARG A 93 -15.52 31.57 38.31
CA ARG A 93 -16.41 32.72 38.02
C ARG A 93 -17.84 32.22 38.03
N GLN A 94 -18.59 32.67 39.03
CA GLN A 94 -20.04 32.51 39.10
C GLN A 94 -20.66 33.38 38.00
N SER A 95 -20.84 32.84 36.78
CA SER A 95 -21.80 33.40 35.83
C SER A 95 -23.10 32.60 35.93
N THR A 96 -24.16 33.31 36.23
CA THR A 96 -25.54 32.82 36.15
C THR A 96 -25.94 32.74 34.68
N ASP A 97 -25.44 31.74 33.96
CA ASP A 97 -25.79 31.56 32.53
C ASP A 97 -27.05 30.71 32.39
N ASN A 98 -28.01 31.27 31.64
CA ASN A 98 -29.29 30.66 31.31
C ASN A 98 -29.05 29.32 30.57
N PRO A 99 -29.57 28.16 31.02
CA PRO A 99 -29.32 26.85 30.38
C PRO A 99 -29.75 26.77 28.90
N SER A 100 -30.58 27.71 28.44
CA SER A 100 -30.95 27.91 27.03
C SER A 100 -29.76 28.28 26.14
N SER A 101 -28.76 29.06 26.62
CA SER A 101 -27.63 29.50 25.78
C SER A 101 -26.60 28.39 25.51
N VAL A 102 -26.36 27.50 26.47
CA VAL A 102 -25.43 26.38 26.34
C VAL A 102 -25.92 25.34 25.32
N LEU A 103 -27.22 25.07 25.30
CA LEU A 103 -27.83 24.14 24.33
C LEU A 103 -27.83 24.72 22.91
N ASP A 104 -28.06 26.02 22.77
CA ASP A 104 -28.04 26.71 21.49
C ASP A 104 -26.62 26.75 20.87
N GLU A 105 -25.56 26.74 21.69
CA GLU A 105 -24.18 26.61 21.22
C GLU A 105 -23.83 25.18 20.73
N ILE A 106 -24.41 24.15 21.32
CA ILE A 106 -24.15 22.74 20.94
C ILE A 106 -24.77 22.40 19.57
N PHE A 107 -25.91 23.01 19.22
CA PHE A 107 -26.66 22.73 17.98
C PHE A 107 -26.40 23.73 16.84
N ARG A 108 -25.25 24.39 16.84
CA ARG A 108 -24.82 25.28 15.75
C ARG A 108 -23.77 24.64 14.87
N CYS A 109 -23.87 24.94 13.58
CA CYS A 109 -22.84 24.55 12.63
C CYS A 109 -21.54 25.33 12.90
N PHE A 110 -20.41 24.66 13.09
CA PHE A 110 -19.13 25.37 13.32
C PHE A 110 -18.58 26.09 12.07
N ILE A 111 -19.19 25.90 10.89
CA ILE A 111 -18.77 26.55 9.62
C ILE A 111 -19.59 27.81 9.36
N CYS A 112 -20.92 27.70 9.34
CA CYS A 112 -21.81 28.84 9.08
C CYS A 112 -22.30 29.55 10.35
N PHE A 113 -22.02 28.99 11.54
CA PHE A 113 -22.48 29.48 12.84
C PHE A 113 -24.02 29.57 12.99
N GLY A 114 -24.77 29.02 12.04
CA GLY A 114 -26.23 28.98 12.04
C GLY A 114 -26.81 27.64 12.52
N ARG A 115 -28.14 27.52 12.43
CA ARG A 115 -28.89 26.29 12.74
C ARG A 115 -28.39 25.14 11.87
N LEU A 116 -28.27 23.95 12.47
CA LEU A 116 -27.88 22.74 11.75
C LEU A 116 -29.01 22.28 10.80
N GLU A 117 -28.67 22.09 9.53
CA GLU A 117 -29.53 21.48 8.51
C GLU A 117 -28.83 20.23 7.96
N ASN A 118 -29.51 19.08 8.00
CA ASN A 118 -28.93 17.77 7.67
C ASN A 118 -27.56 17.55 8.35
N PRO A 119 -27.48 17.58 9.68
CA PRO A 119 -26.21 17.62 10.41
C PRO A 119 -25.30 16.41 10.13
N ARG A 120 -24.01 16.71 10.05
CA ARG A 120 -22.90 15.77 9.90
C ARG A 120 -21.88 15.97 11.02
N LEU A 121 -21.47 14.87 11.64
CA LEU A 121 -20.49 14.83 12.73
C LEU A 121 -19.14 14.37 12.20
N CYS A 122 -18.09 15.11 12.55
CA CYS A 122 -16.72 14.69 12.32
C CYS A 122 -16.35 13.57 13.32
N PRO A 123 -15.92 12.37 12.86
CA PRO A 123 -15.54 11.29 13.76
C PRO A 123 -14.24 11.59 14.53
N CYS A 124 -13.41 12.52 14.05
CA CYS A 124 -12.12 12.85 14.68
C CYS A 124 -12.26 13.82 15.87
N CYS A 125 -13.17 14.80 15.79
CA CYS A 125 -13.29 15.84 16.82
C CYS A 125 -14.71 16.02 17.40
N GLY A 126 -15.70 15.27 16.91
CA GLY A 126 -17.07 15.32 17.43
C GLY A 126 -17.83 16.63 17.14
N LYS A 127 -17.30 17.52 16.28
CA LYS A 127 -18.00 18.77 15.92
C LYS A 127 -18.99 18.54 14.77
N MET A 128 -20.12 19.25 14.84
CA MET A 128 -21.24 19.12 13.90
C MET A 128 -21.33 20.29 12.92
N CYS A 129 -21.69 19.99 11.68
CA CYS A 129 -21.87 20.96 10.62
C CYS A 129 -22.99 20.56 9.66
N CYS A 130 -23.52 21.51 8.88
CA CYS A 130 -24.52 21.20 7.87
C CYS A 130 -23.89 20.39 6.73
N LEU A 131 -24.66 19.48 6.13
CA LEU A 131 -24.24 18.70 4.97
C LEU A 131 -23.73 19.59 3.83
N SER A 132 -24.46 20.66 3.52
CA SER A 132 -24.12 21.61 2.46
C SER A 132 -22.81 22.34 2.74
N CYS A 133 -22.56 22.73 4.00
CA CYS A 133 -21.34 23.40 4.43
C CYS A 133 -20.11 22.50 4.30
N ILE A 134 -20.18 21.28 4.83
CA ILE A 134 -19.02 20.37 4.82
C ILE A 134 -18.76 19.81 3.43
N ARG A 135 -19.79 19.57 2.61
CA ARG A 135 -19.63 19.13 1.22
C ARG A 135 -18.88 20.17 0.39
N ARG A 136 -19.19 21.46 0.58
CA ARG A 136 -18.48 22.56 -0.10
C ARG A 136 -17.02 22.64 0.32
N TRP A 137 -16.73 22.41 1.60
CA TRP A 137 -15.35 22.39 2.11
C TRP A 137 -14.54 21.22 1.55
N LEU A 138 -15.11 20.00 1.62
CA LEU A 138 -14.44 18.77 1.20
C LEU A 138 -14.23 18.68 -0.32
N ALA A 139 -14.92 19.50 -1.11
CA ALA A 139 -14.66 19.63 -2.54
C ALA A 139 -13.29 20.25 -2.85
N GLN A 140 -12.70 20.99 -1.90
CA GLN A 140 -11.42 21.69 -2.09
C GLN A 140 -10.33 21.23 -1.12
N HIS A 141 -10.70 20.49 -0.07
CA HIS A 141 -9.80 20.07 1.01
C HIS A 141 -10.14 18.64 1.42
N ASN A 142 -9.14 17.87 1.87
CA ASN A 142 -9.33 16.52 2.40
C ASN A 142 -9.17 16.47 3.93
N GLU A 143 -9.43 17.60 4.62
CA GLU A 143 -9.22 17.78 6.05
C GLU A 143 -10.46 18.37 6.74
N CYS A 144 -10.64 18.06 8.02
CA CYS A 144 -11.67 18.67 8.85
C CYS A 144 -11.37 20.17 9.09
N PRO A 145 -12.33 21.09 8.85
CA PRO A 145 -12.09 22.52 9.07
C PRO A 145 -11.87 22.90 10.55
N HIS A 146 -12.22 22.01 11.49
CA HIS A 146 -12.03 22.24 12.92
C HIS A 146 -10.71 21.66 13.46
N CYS A 147 -10.44 20.37 13.22
CA CYS A 147 -9.27 19.68 13.79
C CYS A 147 -8.14 19.40 12.79
N ARG A 148 -8.34 19.72 11.51
CA ARG A 148 -7.39 19.49 10.40
C ARG A 148 -7.01 18.02 10.16
N SER A 149 -7.66 17.07 10.83
CA SER A 149 -7.49 15.65 10.55
C SER A 149 -8.04 15.30 9.17
N LEU A 150 -7.37 14.37 8.47
CA LEU A 150 -7.82 13.86 7.17
C LEU A 150 -9.25 13.30 7.25
N LEU A 151 -10.12 13.81 6.39
CA LEU A 151 -11.55 13.55 6.40
C LEU A 151 -12.07 13.43 4.95
N SER A 152 -12.78 12.34 4.67
CA SER A 152 -13.55 12.15 3.44
C SER A 152 -15.05 12.19 3.72
N PHE A 153 -15.86 12.33 2.69
CA PHE A 153 -17.31 12.46 2.82
C PHE A 153 -17.96 11.21 3.44
N GLU A 154 -17.48 10.02 3.07
CA GLU A 154 -18.00 8.71 3.51
C GLU A 154 -17.78 8.47 5.01
N ARG A 155 -16.77 9.13 5.58
CA ARG A 155 -16.41 9.00 7.00
C ARG A 155 -17.27 9.88 7.92
N LEU A 156 -18.08 10.78 7.36
CA LEU A 156 -18.96 11.63 8.14
C LEU A 156 -20.15 10.85 8.70
N VAL A 157 -20.43 11.03 9.99
CA VAL A 157 -21.59 10.39 10.62
C VAL A 157 -22.82 11.28 10.44
N SER A 158 -23.91 10.71 9.91
CA SER A 158 -25.20 11.39 9.78
C SER A 158 -25.91 11.45 11.14
N CYS A 159 -26.15 12.64 11.67
CA CYS A 159 -26.80 12.83 12.96
C CYS A 159 -28.29 13.13 12.83
N ARG A 160 -29.08 12.15 12.38
CA ARG A 160 -30.52 12.37 12.08
C ARG A 160 -31.34 12.79 13.29
N PHE A 161 -30.95 12.34 14.47
CA PHE A 161 -31.66 12.63 15.72
C PHE A 161 -31.56 14.10 16.17
N VAL A 162 -30.57 14.85 15.67
CA VAL A 162 -30.24 16.19 16.19
C VAL A 162 -31.37 17.19 15.91
N GLU A 163 -31.99 17.12 14.73
CA GLU A 163 -33.11 17.98 14.37
C GLU A 163 -34.35 17.70 15.25
N GLU A 164 -34.61 16.42 15.52
CA GLU A 164 -35.72 15.98 16.39
C GLU A 164 -35.51 16.46 17.83
N ILE A 165 -34.32 16.24 18.41
CA ILE A 165 -34.02 16.63 19.79
C ILE A 165 -33.95 18.16 19.95
N ALA A 166 -33.33 18.88 19.01
CA ALA A 166 -33.28 20.34 19.06
C ALA A 166 -34.69 20.95 19.03
N GLY A 167 -35.58 20.42 18.18
CA GLY A 167 -36.97 20.87 18.08
C GLY A 167 -37.78 20.60 19.36
N GLU A 168 -37.60 19.45 20.02
CA GLU A 168 -38.26 19.18 21.30
C GLU A 168 -37.68 20.02 22.44
N LEU A 169 -36.36 20.24 22.48
CA LEU A 169 -35.72 21.09 23.49
C LEU A 169 -36.18 22.54 23.42
N GLU A 170 -36.37 23.11 22.23
CA GLU A 170 -36.96 24.44 22.03
C GLU A 170 -38.36 24.54 22.67
N ARG A 171 -39.16 23.47 22.62
CA ARG A 171 -40.50 23.42 23.24
C ARG A 171 -40.48 23.35 24.77
N PHE A 172 -39.41 22.82 25.36
CA PHE A 172 -39.24 22.72 26.82
C PHE A 172 -38.66 23.98 27.46
N GLN A 173 -38.16 24.95 26.69
CA GLN A 173 -37.61 26.21 27.21
C GLN A 173 -38.72 27.14 27.74
N PHE A 174 -39.23 26.85 28.93
CA PHE A 174 -40.01 27.80 29.71
C PHE A 174 -39.09 28.93 30.21
N ARG A 175 -39.30 30.14 29.69
CA ARG A 175 -38.67 31.35 30.21
C ARG A 175 -39.65 32.00 31.20
N PRO A 176 -39.43 31.94 32.52
CA PRO A 176 -40.18 32.81 33.42
C PRO A 176 -39.89 34.26 33.00
N GLY A 177 -40.94 35.07 32.84
CA GLY A 177 -40.74 36.49 32.56
C GLY A 177 -39.92 37.15 33.67
N ALA A 178 -39.28 38.28 33.39
CA ALA A 178 -38.51 39.06 34.36
C ALA A 178 -39.35 39.52 35.59
N ASP A 179 -40.66 39.28 35.58
CA ASP A 179 -41.63 39.66 36.59
C ASP A 179 -42.55 38.47 36.96
N SER A 180 -41.95 37.43 37.57
CA SER A 180 -42.62 36.17 37.95
C SER A 180 -43.83 36.38 38.89
N HIS A 181 -43.92 37.52 39.58
CA HIS A 181 -45.07 37.86 40.42
C HIS A 181 -46.35 38.10 39.60
N ARG A 182 -46.27 38.69 38.41
CA ARG A 182 -47.43 38.93 37.52
C ARG A 182 -48.01 37.65 36.91
N GLU A 183 -47.25 36.56 36.92
CA GLU A 183 -47.69 35.23 36.45
C GLU A 183 -48.42 34.43 37.55
N MET A 184 -48.30 34.86 38.82
CA MET A 184 -48.90 34.20 39.99
C MET A 184 -50.18 34.89 40.49
N VAL A 185 -50.53 36.06 39.94
CA VAL A 185 -51.73 36.82 40.27
C VAL A 185 -52.63 36.97 39.04
N CYS A 186 -53.95 37.01 39.27
CA CYS A 186 -54.92 37.23 38.22
C CYS A 186 -54.79 38.64 37.63
N GLN A 187 -54.63 38.75 36.32
CA GLN A 187 -54.45 40.05 35.65
C GLN A 187 -55.70 40.95 35.70
N LYS A 188 -56.89 40.39 35.96
CA LYS A 188 -58.16 41.15 36.03
C LYS A 188 -58.48 41.66 37.44
N HIS A 189 -58.06 40.92 38.46
CA HIS A 189 -58.48 41.17 39.85
C HIS A 189 -57.30 41.38 40.81
N GLU A 190 -56.06 41.20 40.34
CA GLU A 190 -54.83 41.31 41.13
C GLU A 190 -54.78 40.37 42.37
N LEU A 191 -55.60 39.32 42.36
CA LEU A 191 -55.70 38.31 43.40
C LEU A 191 -54.90 37.05 43.07
N GLU A 192 -54.44 36.35 44.11
CA GLU A 192 -53.74 35.07 44.02
C GLU A 192 -54.53 34.02 43.22
N LEU A 193 -53.83 33.32 42.32
CA LEU A 193 -54.39 32.21 41.55
C LEU A 193 -54.52 30.97 42.44
N LYS A 194 -55.74 30.45 42.62
CA LYS A 194 -56.02 29.31 43.52
C LYS A 194 -56.73 28.15 42.83
N TYR A 195 -57.31 28.39 41.66
CA TYR A 195 -58.09 27.41 40.93
C TYR A 195 -57.57 27.27 39.51
N PHE A 196 -57.83 26.11 38.90
CA PHE A 196 -57.51 25.83 37.52
C PHE A 196 -58.80 25.48 36.78
N ASP A 197 -59.17 26.31 35.80
CA ASP A 197 -60.30 26.03 34.92
C ASP A 197 -59.85 25.03 33.84
N VAL A 198 -60.47 23.84 33.87
CA VAL A 198 -60.16 22.75 32.95
C VAL A 198 -60.69 23.02 31.55
N THR A 199 -61.80 23.76 31.43
CA THR A 199 -62.42 24.12 30.16
C THR A 199 -61.60 25.19 29.44
N CYS A 200 -61.14 26.21 30.16
CA CYS A 200 -60.31 27.29 29.59
C CYS A 200 -58.81 26.97 29.56
N ASN A 201 -58.37 25.89 30.22
CA ASN A 201 -56.96 25.55 30.43
C ASN A 201 -56.15 26.73 31.01
N LEU A 202 -56.72 27.43 32.00
CA LEU A 202 -56.19 28.66 32.58
C LEU A 202 -56.22 28.63 34.12
N CYS A 203 -55.19 29.18 34.76
CA CYS A 203 -55.17 29.44 36.20
C CYS A 203 -56.01 30.68 36.52
N ILE A 204 -56.93 30.59 37.49
CA ILE A 204 -57.87 31.66 37.84
C ILE A 204 -57.87 31.95 39.37
N CYS A 205 -58.24 33.17 39.76
CA CYS A 205 -58.44 33.53 41.18
C CYS A 205 -59.86 33.17 41.65
N ALA A 206 -60.14 33.37 42.94
CA ALA A 206 -61.45 33.09 43.52
C ALA A 206 -62.58 33.95 42.92
N GLU A 207 -62.31 35.20 42.54
CA GLU A 207 -63.32 36.09 41.95
C GLU A 207 -63.71 35.67 40.52
N CYS A 208 -62.73 35.27 39.71
CA CYS A 208 -62.98 34.67 38.38
C CYS A 208 -63.89 33.44 38.48
N ALA A 209 -63.60 32.54 39.44
CA ALA A 209 -64.35 31.29 39.59
C ALA A 209 -65.82 31.49 40.02
N MET A 210 -66.10 32.56 40.78
CA MET A 210 -67.40 32.74 41.44
C MET A 210 -68.30 33.80 40.80
N PHE A 211 -67.72 34.89 40.28
CA PHE A 211 -68.48 36.11 39.95
C PHE A 211 -68.35 36.57 38.49
N THR A 212 -67.41 36.03 37.72
CA THR A 212 -67.29 36.38 36.29
C THR A 212 -68.12 35.45 35.41
N GLU A 213 -68.95 36.04 34.54
CA GLU A 213 -69.78 35.31 33.54
C GLU A 213 -68.93 34.42 32.62
N GLU A 214 -67.67 34.80 32.36
CA GLU A 214 -66.73 34.09 31.47
C GLU A 214 -66.34 32.68 31.95
N HIS A 215 -66.37 32.42 33.27
CA HIS A 215 -65.96 31.12 33.86
C HIS A 215 -67.07 30.47 34.71
N ARG A 216 -68.23 31.11 34.84
CA ARG A 216 -69.33 30.74 35.75
C ARG A 216 -69.91 29.34 35.51
N LEU A 217 -69.82 28.82 34.28
CA LEU A 217 -70.34 27.51 33.87
C LEU A 217 -69.23 26.50 33.54
N HIS A 218 -67.97 26.83 33.80
CA HIS A 218 -66.84 25.95 33.53
C HIS A 218 -66.50 25.08 34.73
N LYS A 219 -65.89 23.92 34.45
CA LYS A 219 -65.42 23.01 35.48
C LYS A 219 -64.01 23.43 35.91
N PHE A 220 -63.83 23.71 37.19
CA PHE A 220 -62.53 24.04 37.76
C PHE A 220 -62.19 23.16 38.97
N ASP A 221 -60.89 22.96 39.19
CA ASP A 221 -60.33 22.20 40.31
C ASP A 221 -59.36 23.10 41.11
N LYS A 222 -59.01 22.70 42.34
CA LYS A 222 -57.96 23.39 43.14
C LYS A 222 -56.63 23.32 42.40
N LEU A 223 -55.95 24.46 42.27
CA LEU A 223 -54.69 24.58 41.54
C LEU A 223 -53.63 23.61 42.07
N ASP A 224 -53.48 23.49 43.39
CA ASP A 224 -52.54 22.56 44.03
C ASP A 224 -52.78 21.09 43.66
N SER A 225 -54.04 20.69 43.53
CA SER A 225 -54.40 19.30 43.18
C SER A 225 -54.07 18.99 41.72
N VAL A 226 -54.33 19.94 40.82
CA VAL A 226 -53.97 19.81 39.40
C VAL A 226 -52.46 19.86 39.22
N TYR A 227 -51.77 20.74 39.95
CA TYR A 227 -50.31 20.83 39.98
C TYR A 227 -49.68 19.51 40.43
N ALA A 228 -50.13 18.93 41.55
CA ALA A 228 -49.61 17.65 42.04
C ALA A 228 -49.75 16.53 41.00
N LYS A 229 -50.91 16.42 40.33
CA LYS A 229 -51.14 15.40 39.29
C LYS A 229 -50.29 15.65 38.02
N ARG A 230 -50.23 16.89 37.53
CA ARG A 230 -49.47 17.23 36.32
C ARG A 230 -47.95 17.13 36.53
N SER A 231 -47.46 17.59 37.68
CA SER A 231 -46.05 17.46 38.06
C SER A 231 -45.62 16.01 38.24
N GLU A 232 -46.48 15.16 38.81
CA GLU A 232 -46.20 13.72 38.90
C GLU A 232 -46.07 13.08 37.52
N ARG A 233 -46.99 13.37 36.60
CA ARG A 233 -46.89 12.87 35.21
C ARG A 233 -45.59 13.29 34.53
N ILE A 234 -45.20 14.57 34.68
CA ILE A 234 -43.94 15.09 34.13
C ILE A 234 -42.74 14.40 34.76
N ARG A 235 -42.76 14.14 36.09
CA ARG A 235 -41.71 13.38 36.79
C ARG A 235 -41.59 11.97 36.24
N THR A 236 -42.68 11.25 36.05
CA THR A 236 -42.65 9.89 35.48
C THR A 236 -42.04 9.86 34.07
N GLU A 237 -42.41 10.78 33.19
CA GLU A 237 -41.82 10.86 31.84
C GLU A 237 -40.33 11.24 31.89
N SER A 238 -39.96 12.16 32.79
CA SER A 238 -38.56 12.55 33.03
C SER A 238 -37.72 11.37 33.53
N ASP A 239 -38.26 10.55 34.42
CA ASP A 239 -37.59 9.33 34.88
C ASP A 239 -37.44 8.31 33.73
N GLY A 240 -38.42 8.23 32.82
CA GLY A 240 -38.33 7.45 31.58
C GLY A 240 -37.16 7.88 30.68
N LEU A 241 -36.92 9.20 30.54
CA LEU A 241 -35.75 9.72 29.81
C LEU A 241 -34.44 9.29 30.47
N LYS A 242 -34.37 9.33 31.81
CA LYS A 242 -33.19 8.89 32.57
C LYS A 242 -32.92 7.40 32.35
N SER A 243 -33.94 6.54 32.44
CA SER A 243 -33.80 5.11 32.18
C SER A 243 -33.38 4.81 30.74
N ARG A 244 -33.91 5.55 29.75
CA ARG A 244 -33.47 5.41 28.35
C ARG A 244 -32.01 5.80 28.17
N ALA A 245 -31.56 6.88 28.80
CA ALA A 245 -30.16 7.31 28.75
C ALA A 245 -29.20 6.28 29.37
N GLU A 246 -29.60 5.63 30.46
CA GLU A 246 -28.84 4.53 31.07
C GLU A 246 -28.74 3.30 30.15
N ASN A 247 -29.84 2.94 29.47
CA ASN A 247 -29.83 1.84 28.50
C ASN A 247 -28.93 2.12 27.29
N LEU A 248 -28.99 3.34 26.75
CA LEU A 248 -28.09 3.74 25.66
C LEU A 248 -26.63 3.72 26.09
N ARG A 249 -26.33 4.14 27.33
CA ARG A 249 -24.97 4.08 27.88
C ARG A 249 -24.42 2.66 27.94
N LYS A 250 -25.23 1.70 28.41
CA LYS A 250 -24.85 0.28 28.39
C LYS A 250 -24.57 -0.25 26.97
N ILE A 251 -25.24 0.29 25.95
CA ILE A 251 -24.96 -0.07 24.55
C ILE A 251 -23.64 0.55 24.10
N VAL A 252 -23.37 1.81 24.45
CA VAL A 252 -22.08 2.46 24.20
C VAL A 252 -20.94 1.65 24.85
N ASP A 253 -21.07 1.29 26.13
CA ASP A 253 -20.07 0.48 26.85
C ASP A 253 -19.79 -0.85 26.14
N LYS A 254 -20.81 -1.50 25.56
CA LYS A 254 -20.65 -2.74 24.76
C LYS A 254 -19.84 -2.49 23.49
N PHE A 255 -20.11 -1.40 22.76
CA PHE A 255 -19.34 -1.05 21.57
C PHE A 255 -17.88 -0.74 21.92
N GLU A 256 -17.62 -0.05 23.03
CA GLU A 256 -16.27 0.23 23.49
C GLU A 256 -15.49 -1.07 23.76
N VAL A 257 -16.14 -2.06 24.40
CA VAL A 257 -15.55 -3.39 24.62
C VAL A 257 -15.23 -4.11 23.30
N GLU A 258 -16.14 -4.11 22.33
CA GLU A 258 -15.91 -4.76 21.02
C GLU A 258 -14.80 -4.07 20.22
N ILE A 259 -14.72 -2.73 20.26
CA ILE A 259 -13.63 -1.97 19.65
C ILE A 259 -12.29 -2.38 20.27
N GLN A 260 -12.24 -2.49 21.61
CA GLN A 260 -11.01 -2.92 22.29
C GLN A 260 -10.60 -4.34 21.89
N LYS A 261 -11.56 -5.28 21.79
CA LYS A 261 -11.27 -6.65 21.32
C LYS A 261 -10.70 -6.65 19.90
N LEU A 262 -11.27 -5.87 18.99
CA LEU A 262 -10.79 -5.78 17.62
C LEU A 262 -9.35 -5.25 17.56
N ASN A 263 -9.03 -4.24 18.38
CA ASN A 263 -7.66 -3.73 18.50
C ASN A 263 -6.70 -4.79 19.04
N ASN A 264 -7.08 -5.54 20.07
CA ASN A 264 -6.26 -6.62 20.62
C ASN A 264 -6.01 -7.73 19.58
N VAL A 265 -7.01 -8.11 18.78
CA VAL A 265 -6.85 -9.10 17.70
C VAL A 265 -5.88 -8.59 16.63
N ARG A 266 -5.99 -7.31 16.25
CA ARG A 266 -5.06 -6.68 15.32
C ARG A 266 -3.63 -6.71 15.86
N GLU A 267 -3.44 -6.36 17.13
CA GLU A 267 -2.12 -6.37 17.80
C GLU A 267 -1.52 -7.78 17.81
N GLN A 268 -2.30 -8.79 18.22
CA GLN A 268 -1.84 -10.19 18.21
C GLN A 268 -1.43 -10.67 16.82
N LYS A 269 -2.22 -10.36 15.79
CA LYS A 269 -1.89 -10.76 14.41
C LYS A 269 -0.64 -10.05 13.90
N MET A 270 -0.43 -8.81 14.32
CA MET A 270 0.77 -8.05 13.97
C MET A 270 2.01 -8.61 14.68
N GLU A 271 1.89 -9.01 15.95
CA GLU A 271 2.96 -9.68 16.71
C GLU A 271 3.34 -11.03 16.09
N GLU A 272 2.36 -11.88 15.74
CA GLU A 272 2.59 -13.15 15.03
C GLU A 272 3.38 -12.96 13.73
N LEU A 273 3.06 -11.92 12.96
CA LEU A 273 3.81 -11.60 11.74
C LEU A 273 5.23 -11.13 12.05
N PHE A 274 5.40 -10.25 13.05
CA PHE A 274 6.72 -9.75 13.42
C PHE A 274 7.65 -10.88 13.89
N ASP A 275 7.17 -11.81 14.70
CA ASP A 275 7.97 -12.95 15.16
C ASP A 275 8.51 -13.79 14.00
N VAL A 276 7.70 -13.98 12.96
CA VAL A 276 8.09 -14.70 11.75
C VAL A 276 9.09 -13.88 10.92
N PHE A 277 8.87 -12.58 10.76
CA PHE A 277 9.82 -11.70 10.07
C PHE A 277 11.17 -11.59 10.78
N GLU A 278 11.19 -11.58 12.11
CA GLU A 278 12.40 -11.54 12.92
C GLU A 278 13.24 -12.82 12.72
N GLN A 279 12.57 -13.98 12.61
CA GLN A 279 13.23 -15.25 12.28
C GLN A 279 13.89 -15.20 10.89
N PHE A 280 13.19 -14.68 9.88
CA PHE A 280 13.75 -14.52 8.54
C PHE A 280 14.93 -13.55 8.51
N LYS A 281 14.82 -12.43 9.23
CA LYS A 281 15.93 -11.48 9.39
C LYS A 281 17.15 -12.15 10.01
N SER A 282 16.95 -12.93 11.08
CA SER A 282 18.02 -13.65 11.76
C SER A 282 18.70 -14.68 10.84
N SER A 283 17.92 -15.38 10.00
CA SER A 283 18.43 -16.30 8.98
C SER A 283 19.38 -15.58 8.00
N ILE A 284 18.96 -14.43 7.46
CA ILE A 284 19.77 -13.60 6.55
C ILE A 284 21.05 -13.11 7.24
N ASP A 285 20.94 -12.56 8.45
CA ASP A 285 22.10 -12.04 9.19
C ASP A 285 23.12 -13.15 9.47
N LYS A 286 22.65 -14.36 9.77
CA LYS A 286 23.52 -15.53 9.98
C LYS A 286 24.24 -15.91 8.68
N GLN A 287 23.55 -15.96 7.55
CA GLN A 287 24.15 -16.28 6.26
C GLN A 287 25.23 -15.25 5.87
N ILE A 288 24.93 -13.97 6.02
CA ILE A 288 25.90 -12.87 5.78
C ILE A 288 27.09 -12.99 6.71
N SER A 289 26.87 -13.22 8.01
CA SER A 289 27.95 -13.32 9.00
C SER A 289 28.91 -14.45 8.67
N VAL A 290 28.39 -15.63 8.32
CA VAL A 290 29.22 -16.78 7.91
C VAL A 290 30.09 -16.44 6.70
N ARG A 291 29.51 -15.82 5.66
CA ARG A 291 30.26 -15.43 4.46
C ARG A 291 31.29 -14.35 4.75
N MET A 292 30.93 -13.34 5.55
CA MET A 292 31.83 -12.26 5.96
C MET A 292 33.03 -12.80 6.73
N THR A 293 32.81 -13.69 7.71
CA THR A 293 33.90 -14.36 8.44
C THR A 293 34.82 -15.13 7.50
N SER A 294 34.26 -15.88 6.53
CA SER A 294 35.08 -16.59 5.55
C SER A 294 35.94 -15.65 4.70
N LEU A 295 35.41 -14.50 4.27
CA LEU A 295 36.15 -13.52 3.47
C LEU A 295 37.24 -12.83 4.30
N VAL A 296 36.94 -12.45 5.55
CA VAL A 296 37.92 -11.87 6.47
C VAL A 296 39.06 -12.84 6.78
N ASN A 297 38.76 -14.13 6.98
CA ASN A 297 39.80 -15.14 7.22
C ASN A 297 40.73 -15.31 6.00
N LYS A 298 40.16 -15.33 4.78
CA LYS A 298 40.96 -15.36 3.54
C LYS A 298 41.82 -14.11 3.39
N LYS A 299 41.26 -12.94 3.68
CA LYS A 299 42.00 -11.65 3.67
C LYS A 299 43.17 -11.67 4.64
N ASN A 300 42.94 -12.08 5.88
CA ASN A 300 43.98 -12.11 6.91
C ASN A 300 45.10 -13.09 6.54
N ALA A 301 44.76 -14.27 6.00
CA ALA A 301 45.76 -15.23 5.51
C ALA A 301 46.63 -14.66 4.38
N LEU A 302 46.04 -13.87 3.48
CA LEU A 302 46.79 -13.14 2.45
C LEU A 302 47.72 -12.08 3.04
N GLU A 303 47.24 -11.31 4.01
CA GLU A 303 48.05 -10.28 4.69
C GLU A 303 49.24 -10.90 5.45
N GLU A 304 49.04 -12.07 6.08
CA GLU A 304 50.11 -12.84 6.72
C GLU A 304 51.14 -13.37 5.72
N GLU A 305 50.71 -13.90 4.57
CA GLU A 305 51.63 -14.36 3.51
C GLU A 305 52.45 -13.19 2.94
N ILE A 306 51.81 -12.04 2.69
CA ILE A 306 52.49 -10.82 2.24
C ILE A 306 53.57 -10.40 3.24
N TYR A 307 53.22 -10.34 4.53
CA TYR A 307 54.17 -9.97 5.58
C TYR A 307 55.38 -10.94 5.64
N LEU A 308 55.13 -12.24 5.52
CA LEU A 308 56.18 -13.25 5.53
C LEU A 308 57.11 -13.11 4.31
N LEU A 309 56.54 -12.87 3.12
CA LEU A 309 57.31 -12.64 1.90
C LEU A 309 58.16 -11.36 1.98
N GLU A 310 57.61 -10.27 2.52
CA GLU A 310 58.36 -9.03 2.74
C GLU A 310 59.51 -9.22 3.76
N SER A 311 59.27 -9.95 4.84
CA SER A 311 60.30 -10.29 5.83
C SER A 311 61.41 -11.14 5.22
N MET A 312 61.05 -12.17 4.44
CA MET A 312 62.00 -13.02 3.73
C MET A 312 62.82 -12.20 2.73
N TYR A 313 62.20 -11.29 1.98
CA TYR A 313 62.88 -10.38 1.06
C TYR A 313 63.93 -9.51 1.77
N GLN A 314 63.55 -8.87 2.89
CA GLN A 314 64.48 -8.03 3.68
C GLN A 314 65.66 -8.83 4.22
N GLU A 315 65.43 -10.06 4.70
CA GLU A 315 66.50 -10.93 5.17
C GLU A 315 67.44 -11.35 4.03
N VAL A 316 66.91 -11.65 2.85
CA VAL A 316 67.70 -11.95 1.64
C VAL A 316 68.57 -10.75 1.24
N GLU A 317 68.02 -9.53 1.21
CA GLU A 317 68.80 -8.31 0.96
C GLU A 317 69.91 -8.08 2.00
N ARG A 318 69.61 -8.37 3.28
CA ARG A 318 70.60 -8.27 4.37
C ARG A 318 71.72 -9.29 4.20
N GLN A 319 71.41 -10.51 3.77
CA GLN A 319 72.42 -11.55 3.51
C GLN A 319 73.26 -11.21 2.27
N LEU A 320 72.64 -10.68 1.21
CA LEU A 320 73.33 -10.19 0.01
C LEU A 320 74.35 -9.08 0.33
N SER A 321 74.01 -8.17 1.24
CA SER A 321 74.88 -7.03 1.61
C SER A 321 75.99 -7.38 2.61
N ARG A 322 75.77 -8.35 3.51
CA ARG A 322 76.73 -8.69 4.58
C ARG A 322 77.61 -9.90 4.28
N THR A 323 77.24 -10.76 3.33
CA THR A 323 77.99 -11.99 3.04
C THR A 323 79.21 -11.71 2.16
N PRO A 324 80.41 -12.22 2.49
CA PRO A 324 81.59 -12.11 1.63
C PRO A 324 81.35 -12.73 0.24
N LYS A 325 81.84 -12.07 -0.81
CA LYS A 325 81.61 -12.47 -2.22
C LYS A 325 81.86 -13.96 -2.52
N PRO A 326 82.95 -14.61 -2.06
CA PRO A 326 83.19 -16.03 -2.37
C PRO A 326 82.17 -16.99 -1.75
N LEU A 327 81.65 -16.67 -0.56
CA LEU A 327 80.61 -17.44 0.13
C LEU A 327 79.24 -17.24 -0.52
N LEU A 328 78.95 -16.03 -0.98
CA LEU A 328 77.72 -15.75 -1.70
C LEU A 328 77.66 -16.51 -3.04
N ILE A 329 78.77 -16.51 -3.80
CA ILE A 329 78.86 -17.24 -5.07
C ILE A 329 78.67 -18.74 -4.87
N SER A 330 79.25 -19.34 -3.82
CA SER A 330 79.13 -20.77 -3.56
C SER A 330 77.72 -21.19 -3.11
N LYS A 331 76.91 -20.27 -2.59
CA LYS A 331 75.54 -20.50 -2.12
C LYS A 331 74.44 -19.93 -3.04
N ALA A 332 74.82 -19.26 -4.13
CA ALA A 332 73.88 -18.52 -4.99
C ALA A 332 72.79 -19.42 -5.59
N GLU A 333 73.16 -20.58 -6.14
CA GLU A 333 72.21 -21.52 -6.76
C GLU A 333 71.23 -22.11 -5.74
N GLU A 334 71.68 -22.38 -4.51
CA GLU A 334 70.83 -22.89 -3.43
C GLU A 334 69.80 -21.84 -2.99
N LEU A 335 70.23 -20.59 -2.83
CA LEU A 335 69.36 -19.46 -2.51
C LEU A 335 68.38 -19.15 -3.64
N ALA A 336 68.84 -19.16 -4.89
CA ALA A 336 68.00 -18.93 -6.07
C ALA A 336 66.94 -20.03 -6.23
N ALA A 337 67.30 -21.29 -6.02
CA ALA A 337 66.36 -22.40 -6.02
C ALA A 337 65.30 -22.25 -4.91
N ALA A 338 65.71 -21.92 -3.68
CA ALA A 338 64.79 -21.73 -2.57
C ALA A 338 63.79 -20.57 -2.82
N LEU A 339 64.26 -19.44 -3.37
CA LEU A 339 63.39 -18.32 -3.74
C LEU A 339 62.49 -18.65 -4.92
N GLY A 340 62.99 -19.41 -5.89
CA GLY A 340 62.22 -19.89 -7.03
C GLY A 340 61.08 -20.84 -6.64
N GLU A 341 61.26 -21.64 -5.59
CA GLU A 341 60.18 -22.47 -5.03
C GLU A 341 59.10 -21.64 -4.34
N VAL A 342 59.48 -20.56 -3.64
CA VAL A 342 58.50 -19.69 -2.95
C VAL A 342 57.73 -18.83 -3.95
N HIS A 343 58.40 -18.22 -4.93
CA HIS A 343 57.74 -17.33 -5.90
C HIS A 343 56.83 -18.07 -6.89
N ARG A 344 57.06 -19.37 -7.13
CA ARG A 344 56.22 -20.19 -8.02
C ARG A 344 54.99 -20.78 -7.33
N ARG A 345 54.76 -20.49 -6.05
CA ARG A 345 53.58 -21.02 -5.35
C ARG A 345 52.29 -20.48 -5.98
N PRO A 346 51.32 -21.35 -6.29
CA PRO A 346 50.05 -20.95 -6.88
C PRO A 346 49.25 -20.00 -5.98
N VAL A 347 48.70 -18.95 -6.58
CA VAL A 347 47.88 -17.92 -5.90
C VAL A 347 46.39 -18.34 -5.87
N GLU A 348 46.02 -19.37 -6.63
CA GLU A 348 44.65 -19.84 -6.84
C GLU A 348 43.95 -20.23 -5.53
N GLN A 349 44.71 -20.63 -4.50
CA GLN A 349 44.20 -20.92 -3.16
C GLN A 349 43.56 -19.71 -2.46
N PHE A 350 43.84 -18.50 -2.92
CA PHE A 350 43.31 -17.25 -2.39
C PHE A 350 42.26 -16.58 -3.29
N SER A 351 41.73 -17.31 -4.28
CA SER A 351 40.68 -16.79 -5.15
C SER A 351 39.43 -16.35 -4.34
N VAL A 352 38.98 -15.13 -4.64
CA VAL A 352 37.75 -14.55 -4.11
C VAL A 352 36.68 -14.66 -5.17
N SER A 353 35.63 -15.45 -4.90
CA SER A 353 34.44 -15.47 -5.74
C SER A 353 33.60 -14.22 -5.45
N PRO A 354 33.02 -13.56 -6.48
CA PRO A 354 32.05 -12.49 -6.28
C PRO A 354 30.88 -12.96 -5.42
N VAL A 355 30.35 -12.06 -4.59
CA VAL A 355 29.13 -12.31 -3.81
C VAL A 355 27.93 -12.04 -4.72
N GLU A 356 27.10 -13.04 -4.98
CA GLU A 356 25.91 -12.92 -5.82
C GLU A 356 24.65 -12.79 -4.96
N GLU A 357 23.62 -12.09 -5.45
CA GLU A 357 22.32 -12.00 -4.74
C GLU A 357 21.70 -13.39 -4.47
N ALA A 358 21.97 -14.36 -5.34
CA ALA A 358 21.48 -15.73 -5.20
C ALA A 358 22.11 -16.51 -4.03
N ASP A 359 23.25 -16.05 -3.48
CA ASP A 359 23.90 -16.68 -2.33
C ASP A 359 23.08 -16.55 -1.04
N ILE A 360 22.19 -15.56 -0.98
CA ILE A 360 21.38 -15.23 0.21
C ILE A 360 19.91 -15.16 -0.22
N PRO A 361 19.23 -16.31 -0.38
CA PRO A 361 17.83 -16.33 -0.80
C PRO A 361 16.92 -15.70 0.25
N SER A 362 15.91 -14.96 -0.22
CA SER A 362 14.84 -14.45 0.64
C SER A 362 13.76 -15.51 0.84
N GLU A 363 13.43 -15.78 2.10
CA GLU A 363 12.35 -16.72 2.48
C GLU A 363 10.95 -16.11 2.32
N VAL A 364 10.85 -14.78 2.18
CA VAL A 364 9.56 -14.05 2.06
C VAL A 364 9.30 -13.45 0.69
N VAL A 365 10.36 -13.22 -0.09
CA VAL A 365 10.24 -12.67 -1.44
C VAL A 365 10.82 -13.67 -2.44
N PRO A 366 10.08 -14.03 -3.49
CA PRO A 366 10.56 -15.00 -4.47
C PRO A 366 11.78 -14.47 -5.25
N PRO A 367 12.60 -15.37 -5.80
CA PRO A 367 13.73 -15.00 -6.64
C PRO A 367 13.26 -14.44 -7.98
N TYR A 368 14.13 -13.67 -8.63
CA TYR A 368 13.91 -13.22 -10.00
C TYR A 368 14.12 -14.35 -11.00
N THR A 369 13.21 -14.46 -11.96
CA THR A 369 13.45 -15.18 -13.21
C THR A 369 14.13 -14.22 -14.18
N LYS A 370 15.24 -14.64 -14.78
CA LYS A 370 16.09 -13.79 -15.61
C LYS A 370 16.00 -14.12 -17.10
N GLY A 371 16.17 -13.11 -17.93
CA GLY A 371 16.37 -13.21 -19.37
C GLY A 371 17.47 -12.27 -19.82
N MET A 372 18.06 -12.59 -20.97
CA MET A 372 19.20 -11.86 -21.52
C MET A 372 18.89 -11.44 -22.95
N LEU A 373 19.37 -10.26 -23.35
CA LEU A 373 19.34 -9.78 -24.72
C LEU A 373 20.69 -9.19 -25.09
N HIS A 374 21.37 -9.83 -26.05
CA HIS A 374 22.56 -9.27 -26.67
C HIS A 374 22.20 -8.57 -27.98
N ILE A 375 22.67 -7.33 -28.15
CA ILE A 375 22.51 -6.55 -29.37
C ILE A 375 23.87 -6.43 -30.02
N GLU A 376 24.06 -7.15 -31.12
CA GLU A 376 25.28 -7.09 -31.92
C GLU A 376 25.40 -5.77 -32.67
N ASN A 377 26.64 -5.29 -32.84
CA ASN A 377 26.96 -4.08 -33.62
C ASN A 377 26.05 -2.87 -33.32
N TYR A 378 25.87 -2.58 -32.04
CA TYR A 378 25.05 -1.45 -31.58
C TYR A 378 25.54 -0.11 -32.16
N ILE A 379 26.86 0.04 -32.34
CA ILE A 379 27.46 1.22 -32.99
C ILE A 379 26.86 1.45 -34.38
N GLY A 380 26.77 0.41 -35.20
CA GLY A 380 26.20 0.49 -36.55
C GLY A 380 24.72 0.89 -36.52
N LEU A 381 23.94 0.37 -35.56
CA LEU A 381 22.53 0.72 -35.40
C LEU A 381 22.33 2.21 -35.07
N VAL A 382 23.21 2.76 -34.22
CA VAL A 382 23.19 4.19 -33.87
C VAL A 382 23.59 5.06 -35.07
N GLN A 383 24.65 4.68 -35.79
CA GLN A 383 25.14 5.43 -36.97
C GLN A 383 24.12 5.48 -38.10
N THR A 384 23.47 4.34 -38.38
CA THR A 384 22.42 4.23 -39.40
C THR A 384 21.07 4.77 -38.93
N ARG A 385 20.96 5.19 -37.66
CA ARG A 385 19.71 5.63 -37.02
C ARG A 385 18.57 4.63 -37.21
N SER A 386 18.88 3.35 -37.00
CA SER A 386 17.93 2.25 -37.17
C SER A 386 16.66 2.49 -36.35
N THR A 387 15.51 2.21 -36.97
CA THR A 387 14.19 2.24 -36.34
C THR A 387 13.69 0.85 -35.96
N GLN A 388 14.51 -0.18 -36.16
CA GLN A 388 14.14 -1.55 -35.85
C GLN A 388 14.04 -1.74 -34.33
N VAL A 389 12.95 -2.39 -33.91
CA VAL A 389 12.78 -2.84 -32.53
C VAL A 389 13.44 -4.20 -32.38
N ILE A 390 14.27 -4.35 -31.37
CA ILE A 390 14.95 -5.61 -31.05
C ILE A 390 14.23 -6.25 -29.87
N LEU A 391 14.00 -7.55 -29.98
CA LEU A 391 13.21 -8.32 -29.04
C LEU A 391 14.11 -9.40 -28.43
N SER A 392 14.01 -9.63 -27.12
CA SER A 392 14.70 -10.75 -26.49
C SER A 392 14.06 -12.08 -26.87
N GLU A 393 14.78 -13.17 -26.61
CA GLU A 393 14.15 -14.48 -26.48
C GLU A 393 13.11 -14.46 -25.34
N PRO A 394 12.00 -15.19 -25.50
CA PRO A 394 10.96 -15.24 -24.49
C PRO A 394 11.40 -16.04 -23.25
N VAL A 395 11.04 -15.54 -22.07
CA VAL A 395 11.26 -16.22 -20.79
C VAL A 395 9.92 -16.70 -20.25
N THR A 396 9.82 -18.00 -19.95
CA THR A 396 8.58 -18.59 -19.44
C THR A 396 8.65 -18.81 -17.93
N MET A 397 7.64 -18.36 -17.19
CA MET A 397 7.49 -18.55 -15.75
C MET A 397 6.04 -18.90 -15.43
N ASN A 398 5.77 -20.11 -14.91
CA ASN A 398 4.42 -20.57 -14.52
C ASN A 398 3.35 -20.39 -15.63
N GLY A 399 3.74 -20.64 -16.88
CA GLY A 399 2.88 -20.49 -18.06
C GLY A 399 2.70 -19.06 -18.55
N LEU A 400 3.38 -18.08 -17.95
CA LEU A 400 3.49 -16.71 -18.43
C LEU A 400 4.74 -16.55 -19.27
N VAL A 401 4.63 -15.84 -20.39
CA VAL A 401 5.71 -15.63 -21.35
C VAL A 401 6.09 -14.15 -21.36
N TRP A 402 7.33 -13.86 -21.02
CA TRP A 402 7.86 -12.50 -20.87
C TRP A 402 8.90 -12.20 -21.93
N ARG A 403 9.01 -10.94 -22.34
CA ARG A 403 10.01 -10.52 -23.33
C ARG A 403 10.46 -9.07 -23.13
N LEU A 404 11.73 -8.79 -23.40
CA LEU A 404 12.25 -7.42 -23.47
C LEU A 404 12.14 -6.85 -24.88
N LYS A 405 11.59 -5.64 -25.01
CA LYS A 405 11.59 -4.81 -26.23
C LYS A 405 12.60 -3.68 -26.06
N VAL A 406 13.54 -3.57 -26.99
CA VAL A 406 14.55 -2.52 -27.01
C VAL A 406 14.43 -1.72 -28.30
N TYR A 407 14.42 -0.39 -28.16
CA TYR A 407 14.52 0.58 -29.25
C TYR A 407 15.93 1.17 -29.20
N PRO A 408 16.89 0.65 -30.00
CA PRO A 408 18.30 0.98 -29.88
C PRO A 408 18.58 2.48 -29.99
N VAL A 409 17.83 3.16 -30.86
CA VAL A 409 17.94 4.61 -31.11
C VAL A 409 16.75 5.38 -30.49
N GLY A 410 16.08 4.78 -29.52
CA GLY A 410 15.00 5.41 -28.74
C GLY A 410 13.63 5.40 -29.40
N ASN A 411 12.61 5.59 -28.57
CA ASN A 411 11.21 5.63 -28.92
C ASN A 411 10.62 7.03 -28.65
N GLY A 412 9.61 7.43 -29.43
CA GLY A 412 8.89 8.70 -29.23
C GLY A 412 9.78 9.94 -29.15
N ASP A 413 9.63 10.70 -28.06
CA ASP A 413 10.36 11.95 -27.78
C ASP A 413 11.81 11.74 -27.30
N ALA A 414 12.23 10.48 -27.14
CA ALA A 414 13.58 10.10 -26.73
C ALA A 414 14.46 9.64 -27.92
N LYS A 415 13.86 9.53 -29.11
CA LYS A 415 14.52 9.06 -30.33
C LYS A 415 15.76 9.90 -30.67
N GLY A 416 16.87 9.21 -30.96
CA GLY A 416 18.16 9.79 -31.30
C GLY A 416 19.01 10.24 -30.13
N THR A 417 18.50 10.21 -28.89
CA THR A 417 19.24 10.66 -27.70
C THR A 417 19.37 9.56 -26.64
N PHE A 418 18.34 8.75 -26.45
CA PHE A 418 18.32 7.68 -25.46
C PHE A 418 17.98 6.35 -26.13
N ILE A 419 18.48 5.25 -25.57
CA ILE A 419 17.90 3.93 -25.80
C ILE A 419 16.60 3.82 -24.98
N SER A 420 15.59 3.15 -25.54
CA SER A 420 14.32 2.88 -24.83
C SER A 420 14.14 1.39 -24.64
N VAL A 421 13.61 0.97 -23.49
CA VAL A 421 13.50 -0.44 -23.11
C VAL A 421 12.18 -0.69 -22.40
N PHE A 422 11.45 -1.73 -22.79
CA PHE A 422 10.15 -2.11 -22.22
C PHE A 422 10.09 -3.62 -22.00
N LEU A 423 9.58 -4.03 -20.84
CA LEU A 423 9.24 -5.42 -20.58
C LEU A 423 7.79 -5.64 -21.02
N GLU A 424 7.52 -6.75 -21.69
CA GLU A 424 6.21 -7.16 -22.20
C GLU A 424 5.81 -8.51 -21.59
N LEU A 425 4.55 -8.61 -21.16
CA LEU A 425 3.90 -9.89 -20.93
C LEU A 425 3.27 -10.34 -22.26
N VAL A 426 3.94 -11.26 -22.95
CA VAL A 426 3.58 -11.69 -24.31
C VAL A 426 2.32 -12.54 -24.29
N SER A 427 2.28 -13.53 -23.39
CA SER A 427 1.14 -14.44 -23.28
C SER A 427 1.08 -15.11 -21.92
N GLY A 428 -0.09 -15.68 -21.63
CA GLY A 428 -0.36 -16.35 -20.37
C GLY A 428 -1.51 -15.63 -19.68
N SER A 429 -2.73 -16.06 -19.98
CA SER A 429 -3.95 -15.52 -19.40
C SER A 429 -3.79 -15.40 -17.90
N ILE A 430 -3.80 -14.18 -17.37
CA ILE A 430 -3.89 -13.83 -15.95
C ILE A 430 -4.89 -12.68 -15.84
N GLU A 431 -5.53 -12.55 -14.68
CA GLU A 431 -6.10 -11.26 -14.31
C GLU A 431 -4.96 -10.24 -14.17
N PRO A 432 -5.25 -8.94 -14.33
CA PRO A 432 -4.25 -7.88 -14.20
C PRO A 432 -3.50 -8.01 -12.88
N ALA A 433 -2.19 -8.27 -12.92
CA ALA A 433 -1.42 -8.62 -11.72
C ALA A 433 -0.13 -7.83 -11.61
N LYS A 434 0.28 -7.54 -10.37
CA LYS A 434 1.52 -6.81 -10.08
C LYS A 434 2.74 -7.72 -10.22
N TYR A 435 3.79 -7.19 -10.84
CA TYR A 435 5.11 -7.81 -10.91
C TYR A 435 6.19 -6.81 -10.59
N ASP A 436 7.20 -7.29 -9.88
CA ASP A 436 8.47 -6.59 -9.72
C ASP A 436 9.39 -6.99 -10.87
N TYR A 437 10.01 -6.01 -11.49
CA TYR A 437 10.97 -6.26 -12.55
C TYR A 437 12.15 -5.30 -12.52
N LYS A 438 13.26 -5.79 -13.05
CA LYS A 438 14.55 -5.13 -13.06
C LYS A 438 15.16 -5.27 -14.45
N VAL A 439 15.71 -4.19 -14.98
CA VAL A 439 16.42 -4.18 -16.27
C VAL A 439 17.80 -3.56 -16.06
N GLU A 440 18.84 -4.27 -16.48
CA GLU A 440 20.24 -3.89 -16.33
C GLU A 440 20.94 -3.87 -17.67
N LEU A 441 21.67 -2.77 -17.95
CA LEU A 441 22.68 -2.74 -19.00
C LEU A 441 24.01 -3.20 -18.38
N LEU A 442 24.47 -4.37 -18.82
CA LEU A 442 25.67 -5.02 -18.30
C LEU A 442 26.95 -4.43 -18.88
N LYS A 443 28.04 -4.57 -18.14
CA LYS A 443 29.39 -4.25 -18.63
C LYS A 443 29.92 -5.38 -19.53
N PRO A 444 30.85 -5.07 -20.44
CA PRO A 444 31.66 -6.09 -21.11
C PRO A 444 32.50 -6.85 -20.08
N SER A 445 32.52 -8.18 -20.18
CA SER A 445 33.22 -9.08 -19.23
C SER A 445 34.75 -8.87 -19.13
N VAL A 446 35.35 -8.06 -20.01
CA VAL A 446 36.81 -7.92 -20.16
C VAL A 446 37.41 -6.83 -19.25
N VAL A 447 36.59 -6.00 -18.59
CA VAL A 447 37.08 -4.84 -17.80
C VAL A 447 36.89 -5.01 -16.28
N ALA A 448 36.93 -6.26 -15.79
CA ALA A 448 36.62 -6.59 -14.40
C ALA A 448 37.57 -5.96 -13.35
N ASP A 449 38.79 -5.57 -13.72
CA ASP A 449 39.86 -5.29 -12.75
C ASP A 449 40.25 -3.82 -12.55
N SER A 450 39.48 -2.85 -13.09
CA SER A 450 39.74 -1.43 -12.83
C SER A 450 38.69 -0.82 -11.89
N SER A 451 39.18 -0.35 -10.73
CA SER A 451 38.43 0.37 -9.67
C SER A 451 37.78 1.69 -10.12
N SER A 452 37.88 2.04 -11.41
CA SER A 452 37.34 3.25 -12.03
C SER A 452 36.19 3.00 -13.01
N SER A 453 35.73 1.76 -13.20
CA SER A 453 34.69 1.43 -14.19
C SER A 453 33.25 1.74 -13.71
N PRO A 454 32.39 2.37 -14.52
CA PRO A 454 31.06 2.86 -14.11
C PRO A 454 30.07 1.72 -13.81
N SER A 455 29.44 1.65 -12.64
CA SER A 455 28.49 0.57 -12.27
C SER A 455 27.45 0.24 -13.35
N PRO A 456 26.96 -1.02 -13.44
CA PRO A 456 25.85 -1.39 -14.32
C PRO A 456 24.67 -0.42 -14.18
N ILE A 457 24.03 -0.09 -15.30
CA ILE A 457 22.87 0.80 -15.26
C ILE A 457 21.64 -0.05 -14.97
N CYS A 458 21.20 0.01 -13.72
CA CYS A 458 20.10 -0.79 -13.18
C CYS A 458 18.86 0.05 -12.90
N ARG A 459 17.69 -0.53 -13.17
CA ARG A 459 16.38 0.11 -13.14
C ARG A 459 15.36 -0.90 -12.61
N VAL A 460 14.79 -0.66 -11.43
CA VAL A 460 13.88 -1.58 -10.70
C VAL A 460 12.50 -0.96 -10.50
N PHE A 461 11.42 -1.70 -10.76
CA PHE A 461 10.05 -1.21 -10.79
C PHE A 461 9.03 -2.27 -10.39
N THR A 462 7.82 -1.80 -10.07
CA THR A 462 6.63 -2.61 -9.89
C THR A 462 5.54 -2.06 -10.80
N SER A 463 4.90 -2.91 -11.60
CA SER A 463 3.81 -2.51 -12.49
C SER A 463 2.75 -3.61 -12.56
N VAL A 464 1.52 -3.23 -12.90
CA VAL A 464 0.43 -4.17 -13.17
C VAL A 464 0.53 -4.56 -14.63
N PHE A 465 0.59 -5.85 -14.93
CA PHE A 465 0.64 -6.37 -16.30
C PHE A 465 -0.65 -7.11 -16.64
N GLU A 466 -1.13 -6.86 -17.85
CA GLU A 466 -2.09 -7.68 -18.57
C GLU A 466 -1.44 -8.31 -19.82
N GLU A 467 -2.08 -9.34 -20.37
CA GLU A 467 -1.57 -10.01 -21.58
C GLU A 467 -1.50 -9.02 -22.76
N GLY A 468 -0.30 -8.87 -23.34
CA GLY A 468 0.00 -7.93 -24.41
C GLY A 468 0.51 -6.56 -23.94
N GLU A 469 0.44 -6.24 -22.64
CA GLU A 469 0.93 -4.97 -22.12
C GLU A 469 2.45 -4.90 -22.04
N CYS A 470 2.99 -3.68 -22.07
CA CYS A 470 4.39 -3.43 -21.83
C CYS A 470 4.68 -2.20 -20.96
N TRP A 471 5.65 -2.34 -20.06
CA TRP A 471 6.06 -1.30 -19.11
C TRP A 471 7.57 -1.07 -19.18
N GLY A 472 8.02 0.18 -19.08
CA GLY A 472 9.45 0.50 -19.23
C GLY A 472 9.78 1.99 -19.40
N TYR A 473 10.87 2.25 -20.11
CA TYR A 473 11.54 3.55 -20.18
C TYR A 473 11.72 4.02 -21.61
N ASN A 474 11.12 5.16 -21.94
CA ASN A 474 11.50 5.92 -23.13
C ASN A 474 12.96 6.44 -23.01
N ARG A 475 13.40 6.83 -21.81
CA ARG A 475 14.72 7.43 -21.57
C ARG A 475 15.58 6.55 -20.66
N PHE A 476 15.79 5.29 -21.03
CA PHE A 476 16.50 4.31 -20.19
C PHE A 476 17.95 4.75 -19.89
N CYS A 477 18.71 4.97 -20.95
CA CYS A 477 20.11 5.42 -20.89
C CYS A 477 20.43 6.31 -22.09
N LYS A 478 21.32 7.30 -21.92
CA LYS A 478 21.80 8.12 -23.04
C LYS A 478 22.67 7.28 -23.96
N ILE A 479 22.48 7.41 -25.26
CA ILE A 479 23.28 6.69 -26.26
C ILE A 479 24.78 7.00 -26.09
N GLU A 480 25.13 8.26 -25.84
CA GLU A 480 26.51 8.69 -25.60
C GLU A 480 27.17 7.95 -24.43
N THR A 481 26.43 7.72 -23.34
CA THR A 481 26.94 6.99 -22.17
C THR A 481 27.23 5.54 -22.51
N ILE A 482 26.40 4.91 -23.35
CA ILE A 482 26.60 3.54 -23.81
C ILE A 482 27.88 3.44 -24.66
N LEU A 483 28.02 4.35 -25.62
CA LEU A 483 29.18 4.40 -26.52
C LEU A 483 30.51 4.63 -25.79
N GLN A 484 30.48 5.25 -24.61
CA GLN A 484 31.67 5.56 -23.82
C GLN A 484 32.12 4.43 -22.89
N GLY A 485 31.26 3.45 -22.56
CA GLY A 485 31.61 2.52 -21.48
C GLY A 485 30.84 1.20 -21.38
N PHE A 486 29.94 0.88 -22.31
CA PHE A 486 29.12 -0.35 -22.25
C PHE A 486 29.23 -1.22 -23.50
N LEU A 487 30.09 -0.85 -24.46
CA LEU A 487 30.32 -1.61 -25.67
C LEU A 487 31.29 -2.77 -25.42
N ASP A 488 30.95 -3.96 -25.90
CA ASP A 488 31.88 -5.09 -25.94
C ASP A 488 32.95 -4.93 -27.04
N GLU A 489 33.87 -5.88 -27.12
CA GLU A 489 34.96 -5.88 -28.13
C GLU A 489 34.46 -5.85 -29.58
N ARG A 490 33.21 -6.27 -29.81
CA ARG A 490 32.56 -6.31 -31.13
C ARG A 490 31.60 -5.13 -31.33
N GLY A 491 31.59 -4.15 -30.42
CA GLY A 491 30.71 -2.99 -30.48
C GLY A 491 29.24 -3.29 -30.19
N GLY A 492 28.94 -4.41 -29.56
CA GLY A 492 27.62 -4.82 -29.08
C GLY A 492 27.34 -4.39 -27.64
N ILE A 493 26.10 -4.56 -27.19
CA ILE A 493 25.65 -4.30 -25.81
C ILE A 493 24.78 -5.43 -25.29
N THR A 494 24.74 -5.62 -23.97
CA THR A 494 23.98 -6.71 -23.34
C THR A 494 23.06 -6.19 -22.25
N PHE A 495 21.79 -6.58 -22.32
CA PHE A 495 20.80 -6.37 -21.28
C PHE A 495 20.51 -7.66 -20.52
N GLU A 496 20.42 -7.56 -19.19
CA GLU A 496 19.73 -8.53 -18.35
C GLU A 496 18.38 -7.94 -17.93
N PHE A 497 17.32 -8.73 -18.00
CA PHE A 497 16.04 -8.38 -17.42
C PHE A 497 15.60 -9.48 -16.46
N SER A 498 14.93 -9.09 -15.39
CA SER A 498 14.58 -9.93 -14.25
C SER A 498 13.14 -9.65 -13.87
N ILE A 499 12.31 -10.68 -13.69
CA ILE A 499 10.89 -10.54 -13.30
C ILE A 499 10.57 -11.51 -12.16
N ARG A 500 9.74 -11.08 -11.21
CA ARG A 500 9.14 -11.95 -10.20
C ARG A 500 7.77 -11.44 -9.77
N PRO A 501 6.89 -12.31 -9.25
CA PRO A 501 5.77 -11.86 -8.45
C PRO A 501 6.27 -11.21 -7.15
N PRO A 502 5.56 -10.23 -6.57
CA PRO A 502 5.98 -9.52 -5.35
C PRO A 502 5.96 -10.40 -4.09
N THR A 503 5.21 -11.50 -4.08
CA THR A 503 5.05 -12.38 -2.90
C THR A 503 5.05 -13.86 -3.28
N TYR A 504 5.46 -14.72 -2.36
CA TYR A 504 5.31 -16.17 -2.52
C TYR A 504 3.84 -16.62 -2.62
N TYR A 505 2.91 -15.89 -2.00
CA TYR A 505 1.47 -16.18 -2.16
C TYR A 505 1.07 -16.15 -3.64
N GLN A 506 1.42 -15.06 -4.34
CA GLN A 506 1.13 -14.93 -5.77
C GLN A 506 1.88 -15.99 -6.60
N LEU A 507 3.16 -16.23 -6.31
CA LEU A 507 3.94 -17.27 -7.00
C LEU A 507 3.26 -18.65 -6.88
N CYS A 508 2.88 -19.06 -5.67
CA CYS A 508 2.24 -20.35 -5.42
C CYS A 508 0.87 -20.44 -6.10
N MET A 509 0.09 -19.36 -6.09
CA MET A 509 -1.20 -19.30 -6.78
C MET A 509 -1.05 -19.52 -8.30
N GLU A 510 -0.07 -18.84 -8.92
CA GLU A 510 0.25 -18.98 -10.34
C GLU A 510 0.76 -20.38 -10.69
N GLN A 511 1.66 -20.92 -9.85
CA GLN A 511 2.18 -22.28 -9.99
C GLN A 511 1.04 -23.30 -9.96
N GLN A 512 0.16 -23.23 -8.95
CA GLN A 512 -0.94 -24.17 -8.81
C GLN A 512 -1.90 -24.10 -10.00
N ARG A 513 -2.17 -22.89 -10.50
CA ARG A 513 -2.98 -22.71 -11.70
C ARG A 513 -2.33 -23.34 -12.93
N TYR A 514 -1.03 -23.12 -13.12
CA TYR A 514 -0.31 -23.68 -14.24
C TYR A 514 -0.25 -25.21 -14.18
N ILE A 515 -0.04 -25.77 -12.99
CA ILE A 515 -0.09 -27.22 -12.75
C ILE A 515 -1.45 -27.78 -13.19
N ARG A 516 -2.57 -27.19 -12.74
CA ARG A 516 -3.91 -27.63 -13.18
C ARG A 516 -4.08 -27.60 -14.70
N LYS A 517 -3.62 -26.52 -15.34
CA LYS A 517 -3.66 -26.41 -16.81
C LYS A 517 -2.86 -27.51 -17.50
N LEU A 518 -1.68 -27.84 -16.98
CA LEU A 518 -0.86 -28.93 -17.52
C LEU A 518 -1.53 -30.29 -17.30
N GLU A 519 -2.15 -30.53 -16.14
CA GLU A 519 -2.89 -31.77 -15.85
C GLU A 519 -4.09 -31.96 -16.79
N GLU A 520 -4.83 -30.88 -17.09
CA GLU A 520 -5.92 -30.88 -18.06
C GLU A 520 -5.44 -31.24 -19.47
N LEU A 521 -4.34 -30.63 -19.94
CA LEU A 521 -3.73 -30.93 -21.23
C LEU A 521 -3.24 -32.39 -21.32
N MET A 522 -2.62 -32.90 -20.26
CA MET A 522 -2.19 -34.30 -20.20
C MET A 522 -3.37 -35.27 -20.24
N ASN A 523 -4.51 -34.91 -19.63
CA ASN A 523 -5.70 -35.74 -19.65
C ASN A 523 -6.41 -35.72 -21.01
N SER A 524 -6.42 -34.57 -21.70
CA SER A 524 -6.95 -34.49 -23.06
C SER A 524 -6.11 -35.31 -24.05
N GLU A 525 -4.77 -35.24 -23.96
CA GLU A 525 -3.86 -36.04 -24.79
C GLU A 525 -3.98 -37.55 -24.57
N LYS A 526 -4.29 -38.00 -23.34
CA LYS A 526 -4.56 -39.41 -23.04
C LYS A 526 -5.90 -39.90 -23.58
N SER A 527 -6.85 -38.98 -23.79
CA SER A 527 -8.19 -39.29 -24.31
C SER A 527 -8.29 -39.31 -25.83
N GLU A 528 -7.28 -38.80 -26.55
CA GLU A 528 -7.20 -38.92 -28.01
C GLU A 528 -6.62 -40.30 -28.41
N PRO A 529 -7.35 -41.13 -29.19
CA PRO A 529 -6.81 -42.39 -29.67
C PRO A 529 -5.65 -42.13 -30.64
N LYS A 530 -4.49 -42.73 -30.37
CA LYS A 530 -3.33 -42.74 -31.28
C LYS A 530 -3.73 -43.37 -32.62
N THR A 531 -4.10 -42.57 -33.61
CA THR A 531 -4.17 -43.01 -35.00
C THR A 531 -2.75 -43.23 -35.50
N PHE A 532 -2.29 -44.48 -35.39
CA PHE A 532 -1.07 -44.95 -36.04
C PHE A 532 -1.28 -44.89 -37.55
N SER A 533 -0.74 -43.86 -38.22
CA SER A 533 -0.66 -43.86 -39.68
C SER A 533 0.49 -44.78 -40.10
N THR A 534 0.17 -46.02 -40.46
CA THR A 534 1.11 -46.93 -41.11
C THR A 534 1.41 -46.40 -42.51
N ARG A 535 2.52 -45.67 -42.65
CA ARG A 535 3.12 -45.40 -43.96
C ARG A 535 3.64 -46.72 -44.56
N VAL A 536 2.86 -47.30 -45.47
CA VAL A 536 3.34 -48.31 -46.41
C VAL A 536 4.21 -47.60 -47.46
N LEU A 537 5.44 -48.10 -47.61
CA LEU A 537 6.37 -47.77 -48.68
C LEU A 537 5.87 -48.35 -50.02
N GLY A 538 5.96 -47.59 -51.11
CA GLY A 538 5.74 -48.12 -52.47
C GLY A 538 5.71 -47.06 -53.57
N ASN A 539 6.81 -46.99 -54.32
CA ASN A 539 7.21 -46.11 -55.42
C ASN A 539 6.20 -45.79 -56.56
N ASP A 540 6.38 -44.58 -57.11
CA ASP A 540 6.37 -44.15 -58.53
C ASP A 540 5.69 -45.02 -59.60
N THR A 541 4.70 -44.47 -60.33
CA THR A 541 4.80 -44.13 -61.77
C THR A 541 3.54 -43.47 -62.36
N ALA A 542 3.76 -42.33 -63.02
CA ALA A 542 3.21 -41.82 -64.29
C ALA A 542 1.69 -41.86 -64.68
N ALA A 543 1.29 -40.68 -65.21
CA ALA A 543 0.38 -40.42 -66.34
C ALA A 543 -1.11 -40.06 -66.06
N GLN A 544 -1.46 -38.85 -66.53
CA GLN A 544 -2.80 -38.27 -66.80
C GLN A 544 -3.61 -39.08 -67.86
N PRO A 545 -4.87 -38.74 -68.24
CA PRO A 545 -5.74 -37.59 -67.86
C PRO A 545 -7.22 -37.94 -67.48
N GLU A 546 -7.97 -36.88 -67.11
CA GLU A 546 -9.43 -36.67 -67.14
C GLU A 546 -10.21 -37.41 -68.27
N PRO A 547 -11.56 -37.63 -68.21
CA PRO A 547 -12.53 -36.55 -67.90
C PRO A 547 -13.94 -36.91 -67.34
N GLU A 548 -14.76 -35.86 -67.23
CA GLU A 548 -16.23 -35.78 -67.39
C GLU A 548 -17.19 -36.06 -66.21
N THR A 549 -17.67 -34.94 -65.64
CA THR A 549 -19.07 -34.44 -65.52
C THR A 549 -20.29 -35.37 -65.35
N ILE A 550 -21.32 -34.74 -64.75
CA ILE A 550 -22.78 -35.04 -64.68
C ILE A 550 -23.17 -35.45 -63.24
N SER A 551 -23.58 -34.51 -62.37
CA SER A 551 -24.94 -33.93 -62.23
C SER A 551 -25.97 -35.02 -61.88
N GLU A 552 -26.74 -34.99 -60.79
CA GLU A 552 -27.81 -34.03 -60.52
C GLU A 552 -28.47 -34.36 -59.16
N GLN A 553 -29.03 -33.29 -58.57
CA GLN A 553 -30.34 -33.20 -57.90
C GLN A 553 -30.58 -33.99 -56.61
N GLN A 554 -30.74 -33.25 -55.48
CA GLN A 554 -32.02 -32.87 -54.85
C GLN A 554 -32.69 -34.06 -54.15
N ALA A 555 -33.11 -34.02 -52.89
CA ALA A 555 -34.01 -33.05 -52.27
C ALA A 555 -33.97 -33.32 -50.74
N SER A 556 -33.82 -32.31 -49.87
CA SER A 556 -34.91 -31.69 -49.09
C SER A 556 -35.77 -32.70 -48.31
N THR A 557 -36.12 -32.58 -47.03
CA THR A 557 -36.18 -31.47 -46.07
C THR A 557 -36.88 -32.03 -44.82
N ASN A 558 -36.67 -31.35 -43.68
CA ASN A 558 -37.58 -31.23 -42.53
C ASN A 558 -37.69 -32.40 -41.53
N ASP A 559 -36.94 -32.28 -40.43
CA ASP A 559 -37.40 -31.87 -39.07
C ASP A 559 -38.92 -31.68 -38.84
N PRO A 560 -39.44 -31.65 -37.57
CA PRO A 560 -38.75 -31.64 -36.28
C PRO A 560 -39.46 -32.42 -35.12
N LEU A 561 -38.85 -32.31 -33.92
CA LEU A 561 -39.45 -32.24 -32.57
C LEU A 561 -40.14 -33.50 -32.00
N HIS A 562 -39.59 -34.03 -30.90
CA HIS A 562 -40.31 -34.06 -29.64
C HIS A 562 -39.39 -34.22 -28.41
N THR A 563 -39.68 -33.36 -27.44
CA THR A 563 -39.19 -33.27 -26.06
C THR A 563 -39.77 -34.37 -25.15
N ASN A 564 -38.99 -34.81 -24.15
CA ASN A 564 -39.38 -34.93 -22.72
C ASN A 564 -38.25 -35.64 -21.94
N VAL A 565 -37.59 -34.98 -20.97
CA VAL A 565 -37.93 -34.87 -19.53
C VAL A 565 -37.88 -36.23 -18.81
N SER A 566 -36.95 -36.38 -17.84
CA SER A 566 -37.23 -36.77 -16.44
C SER A 566 -35.93 -37.09 -15.65
N SER A 567 -35.65 -36.28 -14.63
CA SER A 567 -35.06 -36.69 -13.32
C SER A 567 -36.24 -37.18 -12.42
N PRO A 568 -36.11 -37.68 -11.15
CA PRO A 568 -35.00 -37.55 -10.17
C PRO A 568 -34.79 -38.77 -9.23
N LEU A 569 -33.93 -38.61 -8.19
CA LEU A 569 -33.90 -39.18 -6.81
C LEU A 569 -32.43 -39.15 -6.32
N VAL A 570 -31.97 -38.34 -5.37
CA VAL A 570 -32.20 -38.25 -3.90
C VAL A 570 -31.98 -39.57 -3.15
N GLU A 571 -30.83 -39.64 -2.47
CA GLU A 571 -30.69 -39.85 -1.02
C GLU A 571 -29.48 -39.06 -0.49
#